data_AF-A0A7W4G095-F1
#
_entry.id   AF-A0A7W4G095-F1
#
_cell.length_a   1.000
_cell.length_b   1.000
_cell.length_c   1.000
_cell.angle_alpha   90.00
_cell.angle_beta   90.00
_cell.angle_gamma   90.00
#
_symmetry.space_group_name_H-M   'P 1'
#
loop_
_entity.id
_entity.type
_entity.pdbx_description
1 polymer ?
#
loop_
_entity_poly.entity_id
_entity_poly.type
_entity_poly.pdbx_seq_one_letter_code
_entity_poly.pdbx_strand_id
1 'polypeptide(L)'
;MMTKTGQLPILLMGPMVRRAEQAGVCIQFATSKPANCRIDLINNESYSEQQSIALGEHLFLHFVVIKPINEQFPLDTQLPYALFIDGKNIDLSPWCFENQPTPAFVIPNKLTDILHGSCRNAHHPAKDSLVSASKWQNTQRSKNEQGAQLLLLSGDQVYADDVAGPMLLVIYQLIDQLGIYKEQPLELALPSDINEQLYNRHHFLPKTPWQNRSKLGVGYWLKKDEPHFSSVKAYNHLIYFEEYIALYLLNFSAAAWACVDLEKTQYTGQNNRNQTIFNAEKTALIDYAEGLSEVERLFANVSTLMMFDDHDVTDDWNLTAGWEQAISQNKSSKRIVSNGLASYWLFQGIGNDALTKTSALIQPFKDSLVDEGVWQFKAFDKSLHEFNYWHYELTTTPKVVVLDTRTHRWRNESNFNEPSGLLDWARLTDLEESLLSHEQVIIVSPAPVFGVKSIEAIQAMFNMCGQPLMVDVENWMAHEGSAKKLLDTFRRTDTPNETLILSGDVHYSFCFSVQKRFGDHPNRIWQLTASGIKNEFPRKLINVLDKLDSILYGPKSPLNFFTKRWHMEVDKHQTIDEGQKYLVSDSAISLITLEQGNLSRYQLIHGDGHLTEFDLEHN
;
A
#
# COMPACT_ATOMS: atom_id res chain seq x y z
N MET A 1 28.76 -17.88 -8.57
CA MET A 1 28.89 -19.29 -8.16
C MET A 1 27.62 -19.99 -8.63
N MET A 2 27.74 -20.99 -9.52
CA MET A 2 26.72 -21.89 -10.09
C MET A 2 25.30 -21.34 -10.38
N THR A 3 24.95 -21.20 -11.66
CA THR A 3 23.55 -21.38 -12.15
C THR A 3 23.17 -22.84 -11.91
N LYS A 4 22.74 -23.17 -10.69
CA LYS A 4 22.10 -24.45 -10.41
C LYS A 4 20.67 -24.31 -10.90
N THR A 5 20.26 -25.21 -11.79
CA THR A 5 18.95 -25.85 -11.74
C THR A 5 18.81 -26.55 -10.38
N GLY A 6 18.79 -25.75 -9.32
CA GLY A 6 18.55 -26.19 -7.95
C GLY A 6 17.08 -26.50 -7.84
N GLN A 7 16.75 -27.54 -7.09
CA GLN A 7 15.38 -27.82 -6.72
C GLN A 7 14.80 -26.57 -6.04
N LEU A 8 13.75 -25.98 -6.63
CA LEU A 8 13.08 -24.80 -6.07
C LEU A 8 12.66 -25.08 -4.62
N PRO A 9 12.77 -24.09 -3.70
CA PRO A 9 12.29 -24.27 -2.35
C PRO A 9 10.80 -24.57 -2.37
N ILE A 10 10.32 -25.39 -1.42
CA ILE A 10 8.89 -25.72 -1.37
C ILE A 10 8.05 -24.50 -1.06
N LEU A 11 8.52 -23.61 -0.18
CA LEU A 11 7.88 -22.36 0.20
C LEU A 11 8.56 -21.22 -0.57
N LEU A 12 7.79 -20.51 -1.39
CA LEU A 12 8.25 -19.43 -2.26
C LEU A 12 7.91 -18.03 -1.73
N MET A 13 6.98 -17.92 -0.78
CA MET A 13 6.57 -16.69 -0.12
C MET A 13 5.83 -17.02 1.18
N GLY A 14 5.98 -16.20 2.20
CA GLY A 14 5.24 -16.33 3.46
C GLY A 14 5.80 -17.43 4.38
N PRO A 15 5.07 -17.82 5.44
CA PRO A 15 3.68 -17.45 5.75
C PRO A 15 3.50 -15.99 6.13
N MET A 16 2.35 -15.41 5.74
CA MET A 16 1.92 -14.06 6.09
C MET A 16 0.56 -14.13 6.76
N VAL A 17 0.47 -13.65 8.00
CA VAL A 17 -0.79 -13.53 8.73
C VAL A 17 -1.52 -12.31 8.19
N ARG A 18 -2.63 -12.53 7.45
CA ARG A 18 -3.35 -11.45 6.78
C ARG A 18 -4.42 -10.84 7.69
N ARG A 19 -5.34 -11.67 8.15
CA ARG A 19 -6.46 -11.24 9.01
C ARG A 19 -6.62 -12.25 10.13
N ALA A 20 -6.65 -11.77 11.37
CA ALA A 20 -6.80 -12.59 12.55
C ALA A 20 -7.98 -12.10 13.39
N GLU A 21 -9.06 -12.88 13.43
CA GLU A 21 -10.28 -12.61 14.21
C GLU A 21 -10.69 -13.86 14.99
N GLN A 22 -11.51 -13.70 16.02
CA GLN A 22 -11.92 -14.82 16.88
C GLN A 22 -12.61 -15.96 16.12
N ALA A 23 -13.34 -15.62 15.06
CA ALA A 23 -14.07 -16.58 14.24
C ALA A 23 -13.19 -17.25 13.17
N GLY A 24 -12.03 -16.68 12.87
CA GLY A 24 -11.11 -17.28 11.91
C GLY A 24 -9.87 -16.44 11.64
N VAL A 25 -8.82 -17.13 11.21
CA VAL A 25 -7.53 -16.54 10.85
C VAL A 25 -7.17 -16.92 9.42
N CYS A 26 -6.84 -15.94 8.58
CA CYS A 26 -6.36 -16.17 7.22
C CYS A 26 -4.83 -16.01 7.16
N ILE A 27 -4.13 -17.06 6.73
CA ILE A 27 -2.70 -17.03 6.45
C ILE A 27 -2.46 -17.31 4.97
N GLN A 28 -1.62 -16.48 4.35
CA GLN A 28 -1.28 -16.52 2.94
C GLN A 28 0.18 -16.94 2.74
N PHE A 29 0.46 -17.76 1.73
CA PHE A 29 1.81 -18.16 1.31
C PHE A 29 1.79 -18.72 -0.10
N ALA A 30 2.96 -18.95 -0.71
CA ALA A 30 3.07 -19.59 -2.02
C ALA A 30 4.02 -20.79 -2.00
N THR A 31 3.75 -21.80 -2.81
CA THR A 31 4.62 -22.98 -2.97
C THR A 31 5.04 -23.22 -4.42
N SER A 32 6.12 -23.99 -4.60
CA SER A 32 6.66 -24.35 -5.92
C SER A 32 5.98 -25.55 -6.59
N LYS A 33 5.04 -26.20 -5.91
CA LYS A 33 4.25 -27.31 -6.43
C LYS A 33 2.84 -27.30 -5.83
N PRO A 34 1.85 -27.92 -6.50
CA PRO A 34 0.55 -28.13 -5.88
C PRO A 34 0.73 -28.92 -4.59
N ALA A 35 0.08 -28.48 -3.52
CA ALA A 35 0.17 -29.15 -2.23
C ALA A 35 -1.14 -29.04 -1.43
N ASN A 36 -1.36 -30.03 -0.57
CA ASN A 36 -2.39 -29.95 0.46
C ASN A 36 -1.78 -29.33 1.71
N CYS A 37 -2.31 -28.17 2.10
CA CYS A 37 -1.74 -27.34 3.14
C CYS A 37 -2.70 -27.22 4.32
N ARG A 38 -2.16 -27.38 5.52
CA ARG A 38 -2.89 -27.24 6.78
C ARG A 38 -2.09 -26.35 7.72
N ILE A 39 -2.76 -25.49 8.45
CA ILE A 39 -2.16 -24.75 9.56
C ILE A 39 -2.91 -25.10 10.83
N ASP A 40 -2.15 -25.47 11.86
CA ASP A 40 -2.68 -25.77 13.17
C ASP A 40 -2.29 -24.62 14.12
N LEU A 41 -3.27 -24.01 14.78
CA LEU A 41 -3.01 -23.15 15.93
C LEU A 41 -2.70 -24.06 17.12
N ILE A 42 -1.47 -23.99 17.61
CA ILE A 42 -0.99 -24.86 18.67
C ILE A 42 -1.82 -24.59 19.94
N ASN A 43 -2.22 -25.65 20.63
CA ASN A 43 -3.10 -25.64 21.81
C ASN A 43 -4.53 -25.13 21.57
N ASN A 44 -4.98 -24.97 20.32
CA ASN A 44 -6.33 -24.54 19.99
C ASN A 44 -6.98 -25.52 19.00
N GLU A 45 -8.10 -26.12 19.36
CA GLU A 45 -8.84 -27.00 18.45
C GLU A 45 -9.39 -26.19 17.27
N SER A 46 -9.00 -26.57 16.06
CA SER A 46 -9.32 -25.85 14.83
C SER A 46 -9.31 -26.76 13.62
N TYR A 47 -9.91 -26.29 12.53
CA TYR A 47 -9.78 -26.89 11.21
C TYR A 47 -9.35 -25.83 10.18
N SER A 48 -8.69 -26.28 9.12
CA SER A 48 -8.21 -25.44 8.03
C SER A 48 -9.07 -25.62 6.78
N GLU A 49 -9.50 -24.52 6.19
CA GLU A 49 -10.05 -24.46 4.84
C GLU A 49 -8.97 -23.88 3.91
N GLN A 50 -8.51 -24.67 2.94
CA GLN A 50 -7.51 -24.24 1.97
C GLN A 50 -8.16 -23.78 0.67
N GLN A 51 -7.69 -22.65 0.17
CA GLN A 51 -7.92 -22.18 -1.19
C GLN A 51 -6.59 -22.02 -1.92
N SER A 52 -6.52 -22.51 -3.16
CA SER A 52 -5.29 -22.47 -3.97
C SER A 52 -5.55 -21.90 -5.36
N ILE A 53 -4.59 -21.11 -5.85
CA ILE A 53 -4.59 -20.51 -7.18
C ILE A 53 -3.25 -20.83 -7.85
N ALA A 54 -3.28 -21.52 -8.98
CA ALA A 54 -2.09 -21.75 -9.79
C ALA A 54 -1.80 -20.50 -10.63
N LEU A 55 -0.60 -19.95 -10.50
CA LEU A 55 -0.13 -18.75 -11.21
C LEU A 55 1.05 -19.06 -12.13
N GLY A 56 1.60 -20.27 -12.06
CA GLY A 56 2.66 -20.75 -12.94
C GLY A 56 2.89 -22.25 -12.75
N GLU A 57 3.77 -22.83 -13.56
CA GLU A 57 4.17 -24.24 -13.48
C GLU A 57 4.73 -24.62 -12.10
N HIS A 58 5.45 -23.67 -11.50
CA HIS A 58 6.06 -23.79 -10.18
C HIS A 58 5.61 -22.67 -9.24
N LEU A 59 4.35 -22.22 -9.34
CA LEU A 59 3.84 -21.16 -8.48
C LEU A 59 2.37 -21.38 -8.13
N PHE A 60 2.13 -21.70 -6.86
CA PHE A 60 0.80 -21.95 -6.31
C PHE A 60 0.59 -21.06 -5.10
N LEU A 61 -0.31 -20.07 -5.23
CA LEU A 61 -0.67 -19.17 -4.15
C LEU A 61 -1.77 -19.82 -3.29
N HIS A 62 -1.56 -19.84 -1.98
CA HIS A 62 -2.42 -20.48 -1.00
C HIS A 62 -2.94 -19.50 0.02
N PHE A 63 -4.20 -19.70 0.40
CA PHE A 63 -4.84 -19.09 1.54
C PHE A 63 -5.39 -20.21 2.42
N VAL A 64 -5.02 -20.21 3.69
CA VAL A 64 -5.53 -21.15 4.68
C VAL A 64 -6.33 -20.35 5.70
N VAL A 65 -7.64 -20.57 5.72
CA VAL A 65 -8.56 -20.00 6.71
C VAL A 65 -8.73 -21.02 7.83
N ILE A 66 -8.22 -20.68 9.00
CA ILE A 66 -8.23 -21.51 10.19
C ILE A 66 -9.44 -21.09 11.01
N LYS A 67 -10.35 -22.02 11.31
CA LYS A 67 -11.58 -21.79 12.06
C LYS A 67 -11.58 -22.62 13.34
N PRO A 68 -12.06 -22.08 14.46
CA PRO A 68 -12.03 -22.82 15.72
C PRO A 68 -13.14 -23.90 15.76
N ILE A 69 -12.93 -24.92 16.58
CA ILE A 69 -13.91 -25.98 16.85
C ILE A 69 -14.51 -25.72 18.23
N ASN A 70 -15.84 -25.67 18.34
CA ASN A 70 -16.65 -25.50 19.56
C ASN A 70 -16.53 -24.13 20.29
N GLU A 71 -15.34 -23.53 20.35
CA GLU A 71 -15.06 -22.28 21.06
C GLU A 71 -14.57 -21.18 20.10
N GLN A 72 -14.42 -19.94 20.57
CA GLN A 72 -13.76 -18.87 19.81
C GLN A 72 -12.27 -18.84 20.12
N PHE A 73 -11.44 -18.38 19.18
CA PHE A 73 -10.02 -18.19 19.49
C PHE A 73 -9.83 -17.13 20.59
N PRO A 74 -8.81 -17.31 21.45
CA PRO A 74 -8.55 -16.39 22.55
C PRO A 74 -8.05 -15.04 22.01
N LEU A 75 -8.50 -13.97 22.66
CA LEU A 75 -8.12 -12.60 22.38
C LEU A 75 -6.88 -12.21 23.18
N ASP A 76 -6.14 -11.20 22.69
CA ASP A 76 -5.02 -10.53 23.40
C ASP A 76 -3.98 -11.51 23.98
N THR A 77 -3.78 -12.64 23.31
CA THR A 77 -2.82 -13.68 23.68
C THR A 77 -2.05 -14.13 22.45
N GLN A 78 -0.83 -14.60 22.67
CA GLN A 78 0.01 -15.12 21.59
C GLN A 78 -0.50 -16.49 21.14
N LEU A 79 -0.73 -16.62 19.84
CA LEU A 79 -1.21 -17.82 19.17
C LEU A 79 -0.10 -18.41 18.28
N PRO A 80 0.68 -19.36 18.81
CA PRO A 80 1.69 -20.07 18.02
C PRO A 80 1.04 -21.00 16.99
N TYR A 81 1.67 -21.16 15.83
CA TYR A 81 1.14 -22.03 14.77
C TYR A 81 2.21 -22.88 14.08
N ALA A 82 1.77 -23.97 13.46
CA ALA A 82 2.61 -24.84 12.64
C ALA A 82 2.01 -25.01 11.25
N LEU A 83 2.86 -25.03 10.22
CA LEU A 83 2.47 -25.25 8.83
C LEU A 83 2.78 -26.69 8.42
N PHE A 84 1.80 -27.37 7.85
CA PHE A 84 1.95 -28.69 7.27
C PHE A 84 1.69 -28.63 5.76
N ILE A 85 2.60 -29.22 4.98
CA ILE A 85 2.47 -29.37 3.52
C ILE A 85 2.56 -30.87 3.21
N ASP A 86 1.51 -31.41 2.56
CA ASP A 86 1.36 -32.83 2.26
C ASP A 86 1.56 -33.73 3.49
N GLY A 87 1.05 -33.27 4.65
CA GLY A 87 1.15 -33.95 5.94
C GLY A 87 2.51 -33.85 6.65
N LYS A 88 3.49 -33.14 6.07
CA LYS A 88 4.81 -32.92 6.69
C LYS A 88 4.86 -31.55 7.35
N ASN A 89 5.33 -31.50 8.59
CA ASN A 89 5.60 -30.24 9.29
C ASN A 89 6.75 -29.49 8.60
N ILE A 90 6.53 -28.22 8.27
CA ILE A 90 7.52 -27.34 7.67
C ILE A 90 8.28 -26.62 8.77
N ASP A 91 9.61 -26.58 8.64
CA ASP A 91 10.45 -25.82 9.55
C ASP A 91 10.27 -24.32 9.31
N LEU A 92 9.60 -23.65 10.26
CA LEU A 92 9.38 -22.21 10.25
C LEU A 92 10.38 -21.45 11.12
N SER A 93 11.48 -22.08 11.57
CA SER A 93 12.49 -21.41 12.41
C SER A 93 13.04 -20.09 11.82
N PRO A 94 13.21 -19.90 10.49
CA PRO A 94 13.62 -18.60 9.94
C PRO A 94 12.59 -17.47 10.18
N TRP A 95 11.32 -17.82 10.37
CA TRP A 95 10.20 -16.90 10.63
C TRP A 95 9.91 -16.71 12.13
N CYS A 96 10.68 -17.33 13.02
CA CYS A 96 10.51 -17.13 14.45
C CYS A 96 11.26 -15.88 14.93
N PHE A 97 10.68 -15.17 15.89
CA PHE A 97 11.42 -14.25 16.73
C PHE A 97 12.30 -15.00 17.74
N GLU A 98 13.28 -14.30 18.32
CA GLU A 98 14.25 -14.90 19.24
C GLU A 98 13.56 -15.60 20.41
N ASN A 99 14.07 -16.78 20.75
CA ASN A 99 13.56 -17.65 21.81
C ASN A 99 12.13 -18.17 21.62
N GLN A 100 11.53 -18.01 20.42
CA GLN A 100 10.24 -18.60 20.09
C GLN A 100 10.42 -19.87 19.26
N PRO A 101 9.76 -20.99 19.61
CA PRO A 101 9.90 -22.26 18.89
C PRO A 101 9.16 -22.27 17.55
N THR A 102 8.14 -21.41 17.41
CA THR A 102 7.29 -21.27 16.22
C THR A 102 6.89 -19.81 16.06
N PRO A 103 6.53 -19.35 14.85
CA PRO A 103 5.90 -18.05 14.70
C PRO A 103 4.58 -17.99 15.47
N ALA A 104 4.24 -16.81 15.97
CA ALA A 104 3.04 -16.55 16.74
C ALA A 104 2.52 -15.13 16.49
N PHE A 105 1.20 -14.99 16.37
CA PHE A 105 0.51 -13.72 16.22
C PHE A 105 -0.51 -13.53 17.35
N VAL A 106 -1.24 -12.41 17.33
CA VAL A 106 -2.27 -12.08 18.33
C VAL A 106 -3.56 -11.76 17.59
N ILE A 107 -4.69 -12.15 18.18
CA ILE A 107 -6.01 -11.63 17.79
C ILE A 107 -6.36 -10.48 18.75
N PRO A 108 -6.31 -9.21 18.32
CA PRO A 108 -6.58 -8.09 19.20
C PRO A 108 -8.07 -7.96 19.51
N ASN A 109 -8.41 -7.86 20.79
CA ASN A 109 -9.68 -7.26 21.21
C ASN A 109 -9.50 -5.76 21.40
N LYS A 110 -8.45 -5.39 22.15
CA LYS A 110 -8.08 -4.00 22.42
C LYS A 110 -6.77 -3.68 21.75
N LEU A 111 -6.75 -2.63 20.94
CA LEU A 111 -5.53 -2.15 20.31
C LEU A 111 -4.74 -1.30 21.29
N THR A 112 -3.48 -1.67 21.51
CA THR A 112 -2.51 -0.91 22.31
C THR A 112 -1.38 -0.42 21.44
N ASP A 113 -0.84 -1.25 20.55
CA ASP A 113 0.30 -0.90 19.70
C ASP A 113 0.02 -1.30 18.26
N ILE A 114 0.11 -0.32 17.37
CA ILE A 114 -0.18 -0.46 15.94
C ILE A 114 1.02 0.06 15.16
N LEU A 115 1.50 -0.74 14.22
CA LEU A 115 2.46 -0.29 13.21
C LEU A 115 1.71 0.20 11.98
N HIS A 116 2.08 1.37 11.45
CA HIS A 116 1.41 1.93 10.28
C HIS A 116 2.38 2.64 9.32
N GLY A 117 2.20 2.43 8.01
CA GLY A 117 2.86 3.27 7.00
C GLY A 117 2.56 2.91 5.54
N SER A 118 3.14 3.67 4.62
CA SER A 118 2.99 3.50 3.16
C SER A 118 4.29 3.76 2.39
N CYS A 119 4.26 3.63 1.06
CA CYS A 119 5.32 4.05 0.14
C CYS A 119 6.65 3.30 0.31
N ARG A 120 6.62 2.02 -0.05
CA ARG A 120 7.77 1.11 0.02
C ARG A 120 8.43 0.93 -1.35
N ASN A 121 9.15 1.95 -1.81
CA ASN A 121 9.85 1.89 -3.08
C ASN A 121 11.15 1.05 -2.97
N ALA A 122 11.13 -0.16 -3.55
CA ALA A 122 12.22 -1.13 -3.49
C ALA A 122 13.59 -0.57 -3.94
N HIS A 123 13.61 0.35 -4.90
CA HIS A 123 14.85 0.87 -5.49
C HIS A 123 15.23 2.28 -5.00
N HIS A 124 14.50 2.86 -4.05
CA HIS A 124 14.91 4.08 -3.38
C HIS A 124 16.16 3.81 -2.51
N PRO A 125 17.14 4.72 -2.37
CA PRO A 125 18.36 4.46 -1.60
C PRO A 125 18.18 4.41 -0.07
N ALA A 126 17.03 4.86 0.46
CA ALA A 126 16.75 4.83 1.90
C ALA A 126 16.65 3.39 2.43
N LYS A 127 16.91 3.21 3.73
CA LYS A 127 16.73 1.92 4.41
C LYS A 127 15.25 1.61 4.61
N ASP A 128 14.92 0.32 4.58
CA ASP A 128 13.55 -0.19 4.70
C ASP A 128 13.12 -0.24 6.18
N SER A 129 12.16 0.60 6.55
CA SER A 129 11.67 0.73 7.91
C SER A 129 10.88 -0.49 8.41
N LEU A 130 10.39 -1.37 7.52
CA LEU A 130 9.80 -2.65 7.95
C LEU A 130 10.84 -3.60 8.56
N VAL A 131 12.10 -3.51 8.15
CA VAL A 131 13.21 -4.25 8.78
C VAL A 131 13.38 -3.77 10.23
N SER A 132 13.33 -2.46 10.45
CA SER A 132 13.40 -1.89 11.80
C SER A 132 12.19 -2.24 12.65
N ALA A 133 10.98 -2.22 12.08
CA ALA A 133 9.78 -2.67 12.77
C ALA A 133 9.85 -4.15 13.20
N SER A 134 10.39 -5.03 12.34
CA SER A 134 10.62 -6.43 12.68
C SER A 134 11.56 -6.58 13.87
N LYS A 135 12.68 -5.83 13.88
CA LYS A 135 13.65 -5.81 14.99
C LYS A 135 13.03 -5.27 16.28
N TRP A 136 12.21 -4.22 16.18
CA TRP A 136 11.48 -3.68 17.33
C TRP A 136 10.50 -4.72 17.89
N GLN A 137 9.74 -5.41 17.03
CA GLN A 137 8.81 -6.46 17.42
C GLN A 137 9.54 -7.63 18.10
N ASN A 138 10.69 -8.05 17.54
CA ASN A 138 11.56 -9.07 18.15
C ASN A 138 12.00 -8.65 19.57
N THR A 139 12.34 -7.37 19.75
CA THR A 139 12.74 -6.82 21.05
C THR A 139 11.60 -6.85 22.08
N GLN A 140 10.35 -6.63 21.67
CA GLN A 140 9.21 -6.77 22.59
C GLN A 140 8.97 -8.24 22.94
N ARG A 141 9.02 -9.13 21.94
CA ARG A 141 8.84 -10.57 22.14
C ARG A 141 9.90 -11.18 23.07
N SER A 142 11.16 -10.72 22.99
CA SER A 142 12.24 -11.20 23.87
C SER A 142 12.05 -10.80 25.33
N LYS A 143 11.25 -9.76 25.61
CA LYS A 143 10.81 -9.35 26.95
C LYS A 143 9.53 -10.04 27.42
N ASN A 144 9.01 -10.99 26.65
CA ASN A 144 7.66 -11.59 26.83
C ASN A 144 6.52 -10.58 26.72
N GLU A 145 6.74 -9.46 26.02
CA GLU A 145 5.71 -8.50 25.71
C GLU A 145 5.01 -8.86 24.40
N GLN A 146 3.79 -8.35 24.22
CA GLN A 146 3.01 -8.61 23.02
C GLN A 146 3.53 -7.85 21.79
N GLY A 147 4.06 -6.64 22.00
CA GLY A 147 4.38 -5.72 20.91
C GLY A 147 3.16 -5.35 20.08
N ALA A 148 3.40 -4.97 18.83
CA ALA A 148 2.36 -4.54 17.90
C ALA A 148 1.38 -5.68 17.58
N GLN A 149 0.10 -5.33 17.59
CA GLN A 149 -1.01 -6.25 17.31
C GLN A 149 -1.41 -6.25 15.83
N LEU A 150 -1.29 -5.08 15.20
CA LEU A 150 -1.65 -4.87 13.81
C LEU A 150 -0.50 -4.17 13.09
N LEU A 151 -0.29 -4.58 11.84
CA LEU A 151 0.48 -3.85 10.85
C LEU A 151 -0.50 -3.37 9.76
N LEU A 152 -0.71 -2.06 9.69
CA LEU A 152 -1.61 -1.40 8.75
C LEU A 152 -0.79 -0.70 7.66
N LEU A 153 -0.95 -1.15 6.43
CA LEU A 153 -0.19 -0.68 5.28
C LEU A 153 -1.11 0.07 4.31
N SER A 154 -1.00 1.40 4.30
CA SER A 154 -2.01 2.30 3.72
C SER A 154 -1.87 2.59 2.23
N GLY A 155 -1.08 1.82 1.48
CA GLY A 155 -0.85 2.03 0.05
C GLY A 155 0.61 1.83 -0.37
N ASP A 156 0.86 1.75 -1.67
CA ASP A 156 2.19 1.73 -2.30
C ASP A 156 3.14 0.65 -1.75
N GLN A 157 2.63 -0.57 -1.65
CA GLN A 157 3.48 -1.71 -1.25
C GLN A 157 4.35 -2.21 -2.41
N VAL A 158 3.93 -1.90 -3.63
CA VAL A 158 4.70 -2.06 -4.87
C VAL A 158 4.56 -0.78 -5.70
N TYR A 159 5.50 -0.57 -6.62
CA TYR A 159 5.44 0.51 -7.61
C TYR A 159 5.41 -0.14 -8.99
N ALA A 160 4.23 -0.21 -9.61
CA ALA A 160 4.03 -0.85 -10.91
C ALA A 160 4.39 0.06 -12.09
N ASP A 161 4.36 1.37 -11.89
CA ASP A 161 4.68 2.38 -12.90
C ASP A 161 6.14 2.87 -12.83
N ASP A 162 6.73 2.86 -11.63
CA ASP A 162 8.14 3.21 -11.35
C ASP A 162 8.96 1.98 -10.93
N VAL A 163 9.25 1.10 -11.91
CA VAL A 163 10.07 -0.10 -11.69
C VAL A 163 11.53 0.17 -12.02
N ALA A 164 12.44 -0.22 -11.13
CA ALA A 164 13.88 -0.16 -11.44
C ALA A 164 14.23 -1.02 -12.67
N GLY A 165 15.14 -0.53 -13.51
CA GLY A 165 15.63 -1.30 -14.65
C GLY A 165 16.16 -2.70 -14.29
N PRO A 166 17.02 -2.86 -13.27
CA PRO A 166 17.46 -4.19 -12.83
C PRO A 166 16.31 -5.04 -12.24
N MET A 167 15.31 -4.42 -11.60
CA MET A 167 14.11 -5.12 -11.12
C MET A 167 13.33 -5.72 -12.30
N LEU A 168 13.13 -4.96 -13.37
CA LEU A 168 12.45 -5.44 -14.58
C LEU A 168 13.19 -6.64 -15.20
N LEU A 169 14.53 -6.61 -15.22
CA LEU A 169 15.30 -7.75 -15.72
C LEU A 169 15.16 -9.01 -14.85
N VAL A 170 15.15 -8.88 -13.52
CA VAL A 170 14.95 -10.05 -12.64
C VAL A 170 13.49 -10.53 -12.62
N ILE A 171 12.52 -9.65 -12.88
CA ILE A 171 11.12 -10.05 -13.10
C ILE A 171 11.04 -11.08 -14.22
N TYR A 172 11.67 -10.82 -15.37
CA TYR A 172 11.68 -11.78 -16.48
C TYR A 172 12.46 -13.05 -16.16
N GLN A 173 13.55 -12.97 -15.38
CA GLN A 173 14.21 -14.17 -14.87
C GLN A 173 13.25 -15.00 -14.02
N LEU A 174 12.52 -14.38 -13.09
CA LEU A 174 11.59 -15.08 -12.20
C LEU A 174 10.40 -15.68 -12.94
N ILE A 175 9.85 -14.97 -13.93
CA ILE A 175 8.81 -15.47 -14.84
C ILE A 175 9.26 -16.78 -15.48
N ASP A 176 10.48 -16.81 -16.03
CA ASP A 176 11.03 -18.00 -16.68
C ASP A 176 11.35 -19.12 -15.67
N GLN A 177 11.88 -18.79 -14.49
CA GLN A 177 12.23 -19.78 -13.46
C GLN A 177 11.00 -20.48 -12.86
N LEU A 178 9.91 -19.75 -12.66
CA LEU A 178 8.69 -20.29 -12.05
C LEU A 178 7.66 -20.73 -13.08
N GLY A 179 7.90 -20.50 -14.37
CA GLY A 179 6.94 -20.73 -15.45
C GLY A 179 5.64 -19.96 -15.20
N ILE A 180 5.73 -18.67 -14.83
CA ILE A 180 4.56 -17.84 -14.54
C ILE A 180 3.69 -17.75 -15.80
N TYR A 181 2.41 -18.07 -15.64
CA TYR A 181 1.45 -18.09 -16.72
C TYR A 181 1.27 -16.70 -17.31
N LYS A 182 1.38 -16.62 -18.64
CA LYS A 182 1.33 -15.37 -19.39
C LYS A 182 -0.09 -15.03 -19.80
N GLU A 183 -0.39 -13.75 -19.96
CA GLU A 183 -1.64 -13.34 -20.59
C GLU A 183 -1.57 -13.29 -22.12
N GLN A 184 -2.71 -13.09 -22.77
CA GLN A 184 -2.75 -12.84 -24.21
C GLN A 184 -1.97 -11.56 -24.57
N PRO A 185 -1.27 -11.53 -25.72
CA PRO A 185 -0.55 -10.34 -26.16
C PRO A 185 -1.46 -9.10 -26.24
N LEU A 186 -0.96 -7.98 -25.73
CA LEU A 186 -1.63 -6.69 -25.86
C LEU A 186 -1.36 -6.07 -27.24
N GLU A 187 -2.27 -5.20 -27.69
CA GLU A 187 -2.10 -4.41 -28.93
C GLU A 187 -1.08 -3.27 -28.70
N LEU A 188 0.19 -3.61 -28.43
CA LEU A 188 1.30 -2.69 -28.19
C LEU A 188 2.52 -3.08 -29.04
N ALA A 189 3.16 -2.10 -29.68
CA ALA A 189 4.32 -2.32 -30.54
C ALA A 189 5.64 -2.35 -29.73
N LEU A 190 5.75 -3.28 -28.78
CA LEU A 190 6.93 -3.44 -27.94
C LEU A 190 8.03 -4.23 -28.65
N PRO A 191 9.31 -3.84 -28.52
CA PRO A 191 10.44 -4.68 -28.89
C PRO A 191 10.42 -6.04 -28.19
N SER A 192 10.83 -7.11 -28.87
CA SER A 192 10.87 -8.45 -28.28
C SER A 192 11.99 -8.62 -27.24
N ASP A 193 13.09 -7.89 -27.40
CA ASP A 193 14.17 -7.87 -26.42
C ASP A 193 13.83 -6.89 -25.30
N ILE A 194 13.76 -7.39 -24.06
CA ILE A 194 13.51 -6.58 -22.87
C ILE A 194 14.55 -5.46 -22.68
N ASN A 195 15.79 -5.68 -23.13
CA ASN A 195 16.85 -4.67 -23.04
C ASN A 195 16.55 -3.43 -23.89
N GLU A 196 15.85 -3.59 -25.02
CA GLU A 196 15.43 -2.46 -25.85
C GLU A 196 14.26 -1.69 -25.23
N GLN A 197 13.48 -2.35 -24.36
CA GLN A 197 12.39 -1.71 -23.62
C GLN A 197 12.87 -0.93 -22.39
N LEU A 198 14.03 -1.29 -21.81
CA LEU A 198 14.56 -0.67 -20.59
C LEU A 198 14.65 0.85 -20.72
N TYR A 199 14.00 1.53 -19.80
CA TYR A 199 13.79 2.96 -19.71
C TYR A 199 13.04 3.61 -20.88
N ASN A 200 12.44 2.82 -21.77
CA ASN A 200 11.78 3.28 -22.99
C ASN A 200 10.29 2.93 -23.05
N ARG A 201 9.71 2.22 -22.06
CA ARG A 201 8.32 1.74 -22.11
C ARG A 201 7.28 2.85 -22.32
N HIS A 202 7.47 4.00 -21.69
CA HIS A 202 6.65 5.20 -21.88
C HIS A 202 6.46 5.66 -23.35
N HIS A 203 7.36 5.28 -24.27
CA HIS A 203 7.19 5.57 -25.70
C HIS A 203 6.15 4.67 -26.38
N PHE A 204 5.98 3.45 -25.88
CA PHE A 204 5.10 2.41 -26.42
C PHE A 204 3.74 2.36 -25.74
N LEU A 205 3.64 2.91 -24.53
CA LEU A 205 2.38 3.00 -23.80
C LEU A 205 1.35 3.85 -24.56
N PRO A 206 0.04 3.52 -24.46
CA PRO A 206 -1.02 4.25 -25.12
C PRO A 206 -1.08 5.73 -24.77
N LYS A 207 -1.56 6.52 -25.73
CA LYS A 207 -1.72 7.97 -25.63
C LYS A 207 -3.05 8.37 -26.26
N THR A 208 -3.64 9.44 -25.74
CA THR A 208 -4.75 10.13 -26.39
C THR A 208 -4.16 11.08 -27.44
N PRO A 209 -4.45 10.87 -28.74
CA PRO A 209 -3.96 11.74 -29.80
C PRO A 209 -4.44 13.17 -29.61
N TRP A 210 -3.60 14.17 -29.88
CA TRP A 210 -3.93 15.57 -29.69
C TRP A 210 -5.21 16.01 -30.43
N GLN A 211 -5.54 15.34 -31.54
CA GLN A 211 -6.76 15.60 -32.34
C GLN A 211 -8.04 15.27 -31.57
N ASN A 212 -7.97 14.32 -30.65
CA ASN A 212 -9.09 13.87 -29.83
C ASN A 212 -9.19 14.64 -28.50
N ARG A 213 -8.20 15.51 -28.20
CA ARG A 213 -8.22 16.38 -27.01
C ARG A 213 -9.16 17.56 -27.21
N SER A 214 -9.62 18.15 -26.11
CA SER A 214 -10.47 19.35 -26.13
C SER A 214 -9.76 20.52 -26.85
N LYS A 215 -10.45 21.15 -27.80
CA LYS A 215 -9.97 22.36 -28.51
C LYS A 215 -9.80 23.58 -27.59
N LEU A 216 -10.36 23.53 -26.38
CA LEU A 216 -10.19 24.57 -25.36
C LEU A 216 -8.89 24.38 -24.57
N GLY A 217 -8.30 23.17 -24.59
CA GLY A 217 -7.07 22.85 -23.88
C GLY A 217 -5.82 23.27 -24.67
N VAL A 218 -4.80 23.75 -23.95
CA VAL A 218 -3.51 24.16 -24.52
C VAL A 218 -2.84 23.03 -25.30
N GLY A 219 -3.02 21.77 -24.87
CA GLY A 219 -2.45 20.59 -25.53
C GLY A 219 -2.91 20.39 -26.98
N TYR A 220 -4.15 20.73 -27.31
CA TYR A 220 -4.67 20.66 -28.69
C TYR A 220 -3.94 21.66 -29.60
N TRP A 221 -3.75 22.90 -29.13
CA TRP A 221 -3.05 23.95 -29.88
C TRP A 221 -1.55 23.69 -30.00
N LEU A 222 -0.95 23.05 -28.99
CA LEU A 222 0.44 22.59 -29.02
C LEU A 222 0.65 21.29 -29.80
N LYS A 223 -0.43 20.67 -30.32
CA LYS A 223 -0.41 19.37 -31.02
C LYS A 223 0.34 18.29 -30.23
N LYS A 224 0.14 18.28 -28.91
CA LYS A 224 0.84 17.37 -27.99
C LYS A 224 -0.11 16.26 -27.57
N ASP A 225 0.27 15.01 -27.87
CA ASP A 225 -0.44 13.83 -27.39
C ASP A 225 -0.37 13.75 -25.87
N GLU A 226 -1.38 13.15 -25.27
CA GLU A 226 -1.51 12.99 -23.82
C GLU A 226 -1.26 11.53 -23.45
N PRO A 227 -0.20 11.22 -22.70
CA PRO A 227 0.04 9.86 -22.26
C PRO A 227 -1.10 9.40 -21.35
N HIS A 228 -1.51 8.14 -21.48
CA HIS A 228 -2.50 7.55 -20.58
C HIS A 228 -1.90 7.27 -19.19
N PHE A 229 -0.61 7.01 -19.13
CA PHE A 229 0.14 6.77 -17.91
C PHE A 229 1.17 7.90 -17.78
N SER A 230 0.86 8.87 -16.93
CA SER A 230 1.53 10.18 -16.87
C SER A 230 2.76 10.23 -15.96
N SER A 231 3.12 9.12 -15.30
CA SER A 231 4.19 9.17 -14.31
C SER A 231 5.50 9.64 -14.91
N VAL A 232 6.15 10.57 -14.21
CA VAL A 232 7.46 11.16 -14.57
C VAL A 232 8.54 10.06 -14.71
N LYS A 233 8.23 8.85 -14.22
CA LYS A 233 9.08 7.67 -14.19
C LYS A 233 8.48 6.42 -14.86
N ALA A 234 7.47 6.56 -15.73
CA ALA A 234 6.86 5.44 -16.49
C ALA A 234 7.82 4.73 -17.49
N TYR A 235 9.13 4.97 -17.36
CA TYR A 235 10.20 4.46 -18.19
C TYR A 235 10.24 2.92 -18.22
N ASN A 236 9.84 2.26 -17.14
CA ASN A 236 9.82 0.80 -16.97
C ASN A 236 8.46 0.28 -16.47
N HIS A 237 7.38 1.03 -16.66
CA HIS A 237 6.04 0.66 -16.24
C HIS A 237 5.69 -0.80 -16.61
N LEU A 238 5.09 -1.55 -15.69
CA LEU A 238 4.65 -2.91 -15.94
C LEU A 238 3.48 -2.96 -16.91
N ILE A 239 3.45 -3.97 -17.76
CA ILE A 239 2.47 -4.07 -18.84
C ILE A 239 1.67 -5.36 -18.69
N TYR A 240 2.38 -6.47 -18.51
CA TYR A 240 1.77 -7.79 -18.54
C TYR A 240 1.48 -8.33 -17.15
N PHE A 241 0.38 -9.08 -17.01
CA PHE A 241 -0.05 -9.67 -15.75
C PHE A 241 1.07 -10.47 -15.05
N GLU A 242 1.81 -11.30 -15.80
CA GLU A 242 2.93 -12.07 -15.25
C GLU A 242 4.04 -11.20 -14.64
N GLU A 243 4.22 -9.96 -15.10
CA GLU A 243 5.20 -9.02 -14.53
C GLU A 243 4.75 -8.55 -13.15
N TYR A 244 3.45 -8.27 -12.98
CA TYR A 244 2.88 -7.89 -11.68
C TYR A 244 3.00 -9.03 -10.67
N ILE A 245 2.73 -10.28 -11.09
CA ILE A 245 2.89 -11.47 -10.23
C ILE A 245 4.34 -11.60 -9.75
N ALA A 246 5.31 -11.48 -10.66
CA ALA A 246 6.72 -11.54 -10.32
C ALA A 246 7.15 -10.37 -9.41
N LEU A 247 6.67 -9.15 -9.65
CA LEU A 247 6.94 -7.98 -8.82
C LEU A 247 6.47 -8.22 -7.38
N TYR A 248 5.23 -8.70 -7.19
CA TYR A 248 4.70 -8.97 -5.85
C TYR A 248 5.51 -10.04 -5.11
N LEU A 249 5.94 -11.10 -5.79
CA LEU A 249 6.82 -12.11 -5.18
C LEU A 249 8.17 -11.52 -4.76
N LEU A 250 8.79 -10.69 -5.60
CA LEU A 250 10.05 -10.02 -5.28
C LEU A 250 9.89 -8.96 -4.17
N ASN A 251 8.71 -8.37 -3.98
CA ASN A 251 8.47 -7.43 -2.88
C ASN A 251 8.17 -8.11 -1.54
N PHE A 252 7.78 -9.38 -1.56
CA PHE A 252 7.34 -10.10 -0.36
C PHE A 252 8.13 -11.37 -0.02
N SER A 253 9.10 -11.78 -0.83
CA SER A 253 9.87 -12.99 -0.52
C SER A 253 11.36 -12.97 -0.81
N ALA A 254 12.14 -13.32 0.21
CA ALA A 254 13.57 -13.60 0.06
C ALA A 254 13.82 -14.86 -0.78
N ALA A 255 12.93 -15.85 -0.75
CA ALA A 255 13.05 -17.06 -1.55
C ALA A 255 12.92 -16.78 -3.06
N ALA A 256 12.06 -15.82 -3.45
CA ALA A 256 11.96 -15.38 -4.83
C ALA A 256 13.26 -14.73 -5.33
N TRP A 257 13.92 -13.91 -4.51
CA TRP A 257 15.24 -13.34 -4.84
C TRP A 257 16.34 -14.40 -4.97
N ALA A 258 16.27 -15.49 -4.19
CA ALA A 258 17.20 -16.60 -4.32
C ALA A 258 17.03 -17.40 -5.64
N CYS A 259 15.92 -17.22 -6.35
CA CYS A 259 15.66 -17.84 -7.65
C CYS A 259 16.23 -17.04 -8.84
N VAL A 260 16.66 -15.79 -8.63
CA VAL A 260 17.15 -14.89 -9.69
C VAL A 260 18.60 -14.47 -9.46
N ASP A 261 19.25 -13.94 -10.50
CA ASP A 261 20.62 -13.45 -10.44
C ASP A 261 20.66 -11.95 -10.75
N LEU A 262 20.45 -11.14 -9.69
CA LEU A 262 20.52 -9.68 -9.76
C LEU A 262 21.93 -9.21 -10.17
N GLU A 263 22.98 -9.89 -9.71
CA GLU A 263 24.37 -9.54 -10.00
C GLU A 263 24.72 -9.63 -11.49
N LYS A 264 24.12 -10.58 -12.22
CA LYS A 264 24.29 -10.69 -13.67
C LYS A 264 23.50 -9.68 -14.49
N THR A 265 22.54 -8.95 -13.89
CA THR A 265 21.82 -7.91 -14.62
C THR A 265 22.76 -6.79 -15.06
N GLN A 266 22.65 -6.40 -16.32
CA GLN A 266 23.47 -5.35 -16.93
C GLN A 266 22.61 -4.51 -17.87
N TYR A 267 22.82 -3.21 -17.84
CA TYR A 267 22.28 -2.31 -18.87
C TYR A 267 23.15 -2.41 -20.11
N THR A 268 22.54 -2.77 -21.24
CA THR A 268 23.23 -2.95 -22.53
C THR A 268 23.01 -1.76 -23.49
N GLY A 269 22.20 -0.78 -23.10
CA GLY A 269 21.95 0.42 -23.88
C GLY A 269 23.13 1.41 -23.87
N GLN A 270 23.11 2.36 -24.81
CA GLN A 270 24.23 3.30 -25.02
C GLN A 270 24.13 4.60 -24.18
N ASN A 271 23.03 4.80 -23.45
CA ASN A 271 22.79 6.03 -22.68
C ASN A 271 23.49 6.00 -21.32
N ASN A 272 24.53 6.84 -21.14
CA ASN A 272 25.31 6.96 -19.90
C ASN A 272 24.49 7.36 -18.67
N ARG A 273 23.44 8.18 -18.83
CA ARG A 273 22.54 8.57 -17.73
C ARG A 273 21.76 7.35 -17.25
N ASN A 274 21.20 6.57 -18.16
CA ASN A 274 20.46 5.35 -17.83
C ASN A 274 21.39 4.30 -17.19
N GLN A 275 22.63 4.16 -17.67
CA GLN A 275 23.62 3.29 -17.03
C GLN A 275 23.88 3.68 -15.57
N THR A 276 23.97 4.98 -15.28
CA THR A 276 24.20 5.48 -13.92
C THR A 276 22.99 5.22 -13.02
N ILE A 277 21.78 5.48 -13.54
CA ILE A 277 20.51 5.19 -12.85
C ILE A 277 20.40 3.69 -12.56
N PHE A 278 20.62 2.84 -13.56
CA PHE A 278 20.61 1.38 -13.44
C PHE A 278 21.54 0.87 -12.34
N ASN A 279 22.77 1.40 -12.29
CA ASN A 279 23.73 0.98 -11.27
C ASN A 279 23.31 1.42 -9.86
N ALA A 280 22.73 2.61 -9.72
CA ALA A 280 22.22 3.09 -8.43
C ALA A 280 21.00 2.27 -7.97
N GLU A 281 20.05 2.02 -8.88
CA GLU A 281 18.89 1.17 -8.64
C GLU A 281 19.30 -0.25 -8.24
N LYS A 282 20.31 -0.82 -8.91
CA LYS A 282 20.83 -2.16 -8.61
C LYS A 282 21.38 -2.23 -7.19
N THR A 283 22.17 -1.26 -6.77
CA THR A 283 22.69 -1.19 -5.39
C THR A 283 21.56 -1.11 -4.37
N ALA A 284 20.53 -0.28 -4.63
CA ALA A 284 19.39 -0.16 -3.74
C ALA A 284 18.56 -1.45 -3.65
N LEU A 285 18.43 -2.20 -4.75
CA LEU A 285 17.74 -3.49 -4.78
C LEU A 285 18.50 -4.60 -4.05
N ILE A 286 19.84 -4.60 -4.08
CA ILE A 286 20.65 -5.54 -3.29
C ILE A 286 20.33 -5.35 -1.80
N ASP A 287 20.43 -4.11 -1.31
CA ASP A 287 20.09 -3.76 0.07
C ASP A 287 18.63 -4.12 0.42
N TYR A 288 17.69 -3.93 -0.51
CA TYR A 288 16.29 -4.29 -0.34
C TYR A 288 16.09 -5.80 -0.18
N ALA A 289 16.70 -6.59 -1.08
CA ALA A 289 16.59 -8.03 -1.09
C ALA A 289 17.18 -8.67 0.19
N GLU A 290 18.30 -8.14 0.69
CA GLU A 290 18.92 -8.57 1.95
C GLU A 290 17.98 -8.40 3.16
N GLY A 291 17.17 -7.34 3.18
CA GLY A 291 16.24 -7.03 4.26
C GLY A 291 14.97 -7.89 4.29
N LEU A 292 14.61 -8.58 3.20
CA LEU A 292 13.29 -9.21 3.07
C LEU A 292 13.03 -10.33 4.08
N SER A 293 14.05 -11.07 4.49
CA SER A 293 13.87 -12.13 5.50
C SER A 293 13.36 -11.59 6.86
N GLU A 294 13.79 -10.38 7.24
CA GLU A 294 13.28 -9.70 8.44
C GLU A 294 11.83 -9.26 8.26
N VAL A 295 11.45 -8.82 7.06
CA VAL A 295 10.08 -8.40 6.74
C VAL A 295 9.14 -9.61 6.67
N GLU A 296 9.57 -10.72 6.08
CA GLU A 296 8.83 -12.00 6.10
C GLU A 296 8.61 -12.49 7.54
N ARG A 297 9.61 -12.36 8.42
CA ARG A 297 9.47 -12.66 9.85
C ARG A 297 8.40 -11.79 10.51
N LEU A 298 8.36 -10.49 10.23
CA LEU A 298 7.32 -9.60 10.76
C LEU A 298 5.92 -10.04 10.29
N PHE A 299 5.76 -10.29 8.99
CA PHE A 299 4.51 -10.75 8.37
C PHE A 299 4.02 -12.10 8.89
N ALA A 300 4.92 -13.00 9.30
CA ALA A 300 4.57 -14.27 9.90
C ALA A 300 4.07 -14.16 11.36
N ASN A 301 4.29 -13.03 12.04
CA ASN A 301 4.06 -12.86 13.48
C ASN A 301 3.13 -11.69 13.85
N VAL A 302 2.69 -10.88 12.87
CA VAL A 302 1.78 -9.74 13.08
C VAL A 302 0.71 -9.75 11.99
N SER A 303 -0.56 -9.57 12.38
CA SER A 303 -1.65 -9.48 11.41
C SER A 303 -1.43 -8.26 10.52
N THR A 304 -1.24 -8.51 9.23
CA THR A 304 -0.84 -7.52 8.23
C THR A 304 -1.99 -7.26 7.27
N LEU A 305 -2.56 -6.07 7.37
CA LEU A 305 -3.68 -5.62 6.56
C LEU A 305 -3.21 -4.46 5.68
N MET A 306 -3.67 -4.45 4.43
CA MET A 306 -3.19 -3.52 3.41
C MET A 306 -4.35 -2.86 2.67
N MET A 307 -4.10 -1.71 2.05
CA MET A 307 -4.95 -1.17 0.99
C MET A 307 -4.09 -0.82 -0.23
N PHE A 308 -4.68 -0.81 -1.43
CA PHE A 308 -3.96 -0.29 -2.60
C PHE A 308 -3.86 1.23 -2.51
N ASP A 309 -2.84 1.75 -3.17
CA ASP A 309 -2.88 3.09 -3.71
C ASP A 309 -2.80 3.09 -5.25
N ASP A 310 -2.54 4.23 -5.85
CA ASP A 310 -2.31 4.34 -7.28
C ASP A 310 -1.04 3.63 -7.74
N HIS A 311 0.12 3.73 -7.07
CA HIS A 311 1.33 3.05 -7.55
C HIS A 311 1.25 1.51 -7.52
N ASP A 312 0.32 0.90 -6.77
CA ASP A 312 0.00 -0.53 -6.89
C ASP A 312 -0.55 -0.90 -8.30
N VAL A 313 -1.13 0.08 -9.01
CA VAL A 313 -1.76 -0.07 -10.33
C VAL A 313 -1.04 0.78 -11.39
N THR A 314 -1.09 2.10 -11.25
CA THR A 314 -0.39 3.14 -12.02
C THR A 314 -0.60 4.52 -11.37
N ASP A 315 0.39 5.40 -11.43
CA ASP A 315 0.31 6.81 -10.98
C ASP A 315 -0.95 7.53 -11.52
N ASP A 316 -1.53 8.43 -10.73
CA ASP A 316 -2.76 9.19 -11.05
C ASP A 316 -4.02 8.30 -11.26
N TRP A 317 -4.03 7.05 -10.77
CA TRP A 317 -5.15 6.12 -11.00
C TRP A 317 -6.50 6.70 -10.55
N ASN A 318 -7.42 6.83 -11.50
CA ASN A 318 -8.76 7.42 -11.31
C ASN A 318 -8.75 8.87 -10.79
N LEU A 319 -7.65 9.62 -11.00
CA LEU A 319 -7.54 10.99 -10.50
C LEU A 319 -8.59 11.93 -11.12
N THR A 320 -8.91 11.76 -12.40
CA THR A 320 -9.89 12.59 -13.12
C THR A 320 -10.84 11.75 -13.98
N ALA A 321 -12.07 12.23 -14.17
CA ALA A 321 -13.04 11.57 -15.04
C ALA A 321 -12.57 11.50 -16.52
N GLY A 322 -11.78 12.48 -16.96
CA GLY A 322 -11.16 12.48 -18.29
C GLY A 322 -10.13 11.37 -18.47
N TRP A 323 -9.30 11.14 -17.45
CA TRP A 323 -8.36 10.02 -17.41
C TRP A 323 -9.10 8.68 -17.46
N GLU A 324 -10.11 8.49 -16.60
CA GLU A 324 -10.93 7.27 -16.58
C GLU A 324 -11.54 6.98 -17.95
N GLN A 325 -12.05 8.02 -18.62
CA GLN A 325 -12.61 7.89 -19.97
C GLN A 325 -11.54 7.45 -20.98
N ALA A 326 -10.37 8.08 -20.98
CA ALA A 326 -9.27 7.72 -21.90
C ALA A 326 -8.81 6.27 -21.72
N ILE A 327 -8.67 5.83 -20.47
CA ILE A 327 -8.31 4.44 -20.13
C ILE A 327 -9.40 3.47 -20.58
N SER A 328 -10.67 3.76 -20.27
CA SER A 328 -11.80 2.88 -20.61
C SER A 328 -11.98 2.65 -22.11
N GLN A 329 -11.59 3.64 -22.93
CA GLN A 329 -11.72 3.60 -24.40
C GLN A 329 -10.55 2.90 -25.10
N ASN A 330 -9.42 2.67 -24.41
CA ASN A 330 -8.27 1.98 -24.96
C ASN A 330 -8.12 0.59 -24.34
N LYS A 331 -8.21 -0.47 -25.15
CA LYS A 331 -8.16 -1.87 -24.67
C LYS A 331 -6.88 -2.18 -23.90
N SER A 332 -5.72 -1.77 -24.42
CA SER A 332 -4.42 -2.03 -23.80
C SER A 332 -4.29 -1.28 -22.47
N SER A 333 -4.70 -0.01 -22.41
CA SER A 333 -4.71 0.74 -21.14
C SER A 333 -5.62 0.12 -20.10
N LYS A 334 -6.84 -0.24 -20.48
CA LYS A 334 -7.79 -0.91 -19.59
C LYS A 334 -7.23 -2.24 -19.07
N ARG A 335 -6.54 -3.01 -19.92
CA ARG A 335 -5.90 -4.28 -19.55
C ARG A 335 -4.78 -4.08 -18.54
N ILE A 336 -3.87 -3.12 -18.75
CA ILE A 336 -2.78 -2.79 -17.81
C ILE A 336 -3.34 -2.44 -16.42
N VAL A 337 -4.34 -1.55 -16.34
CA VAL A 337 -5.00 -1.20 -15.06
C VAL A 337 -5.66 -2.43 -14.42
N SER A 338 -6.30 -3.28 -15.23
CA SER A 338 -6.93 -4.51 -14.73
C SER A 338 -5.90 -5.54 -14.23
N ASN A 339 -4.69 -5.56 -14.79
CA ASN A 339 -3.58 -6.39 -14.30
C ASN A 339 -3.10 -5.97 -12.92
N GLY A 340 -2.94 -4.66 -12.70
CA GLY A 340 -2.63 -4.10 -11.38
C GLY A 340 -3.70 -4.47 -10.35
N LEU A 341 -4.98 -4.22 -10.66
CA LEU A 341 -6.08 -4.52 -9.75
C LEU A 341 -6.24 -6.03 -9.45
N ALA A 342 -6.08 -6.89 -10.47
CA ALA A 342 -6.12 -8.34 -10.29
C ALA A 342 -4.96 -8.84 -9.41
N SER A 343 -3.77 -8.26 -9.58
CA SER A 343 -2.58 -8.64 -8.81
C SER A 343 -2.67 -8.15 -7.37
N TYR A 344 -3.17 -6.92 -7.15
CA TYR A 344 -3.52 -6.44 -5.81
C TYR A 344 -4.50 -7.40 -5.12
N TRP A 345 -5.57 -7.79 -5.82
CA TRP A 345 -6.56 -8.72 -5.27
C TRP A 345 -5.89 -10.01 -4.80
N LEU A 346 -5.03 -10.60 -5.63
CA LEU A 346 -4.30 -11.83 -5.29
C LEU A 346 -3.36 -11.65 -4.09
N PHE A 347 -2.53 -10.61 -4.05
CA PHE A 347 -1.45 -10.52 -3.06
C PHE A 347 -1.79 -9.72 -1.80
N GLN A 348 -2.86 -8.93 -1.82
CA GLN A 348 -3.25 -8.08 -0.71
C GLN A 348 -4.74 -8.24 -0.39
N GLY A 349 -5.60 -8.03 -1.38
CA GLY A 349 -7.06 -7.91 -1.22
C GLY A 349 -7.73 -9.15 -0.61
N ILE A 350 -7.47 -10.35 -1.14
CA ILE A 350 -8.07 -11.60 -0.63
C ILE A 350 -7.75 -11.82 0.86
N GLY A 351 -6.53 -11.48 1.26
CA GLY A 351 -6.09 -11.63 2.64
C GLY A 351 -6.81 -10.67 3.59
N ASN A 352 -7.11 -9.45 3.14
CA ASN A 352 -7.71 -8.39 3.97
C ASN A 352 -9.11 -8.73 4.48
N ASP A 353 -9.88 -9.51 3.73
CA ASP A 353 -11.25 -9.91 4.07
C ASP A 353 -11.39 -11.41 4.38
N ALA A 354 -10.27 -12.14 4.46
CA ALA A 354 -10.22 -13.58 4.72
C ALA A 354 -11.16 -14.40 3.82
N LEU A 355 -11.18 -14.12 2.51
CA LEU A 355 -11.99 -14.83 1.51
C LEU A 355 -13.51 -14.69 1.71
N THR A 356 -13.98 -13.67 2.42
CA THR A 356 -15.42 -13.49 2.65
C THR A 356 -16.14 -12.98 1.41
N LYS A 357 -15.84 -11.76 0.95
CA LYS A 357 -16.45 -11.15 -0.24
C LYS A 357 -15.57 -11.34 -1.48
N THR A 358 -14.26 -11.24 -1.32
CA THR A 358 -13.27 -11.37 -2.40
C THR A 358 -13.23 -12.76 -3.02
N SER A 359 -13.74 -13.78 -2.32
CA SER A 359 -13.84 -15.15 -2.88
C SER A 359 -14.76 -15.24 -4.09
N ALA A 360 -15.69 -14.28 -4.26
CA ALA A 360 -16.55 -14.19 -5.43
C ALA A 360 -15.76 -14.05 -6.75
N LEU A 361 -14.54 -13.52 -6.70
CA LEU A 361 -13.67 -13.35 -7.86
C LEU A 361 -12.83 -14.59 -8.20
N ILE A 362 -12.74 -15.56 -7.29
CA ILE A 362 -11.88 -16.75 -7.44
C ILE A 362 -12.30 -17.60 -8.63
N GLN A 363 -13.58 -17.98 -8.70
CA GLN A 363 -14.04 -18.87 -9.76
C GLN A 363 -13.94 -18.20 -11.14
N PRO A 364 -14.43 -16.95 -11.35
CA PRO A 364 -14.21 -16.24 -12.61
C PRO A 364 -12.74 -16.08 -13.01
N PHE A 365 -11.84 -15.87 -12.04
CA PHE A 365 -10.40 -15.83 -12.29
C PHE A 365 -9.87 -17.18 -12.76
N LYS A 366 -10.19 -18.27 -12.06
CA LYS A 366 -9.78 -19.63 -12.42
C LYS A 366 -10.29 -20.04 -13.80
N ASP A 367 -11.53 -19.69 -14.13
CA ASP A 367 -12.14 -19.97 -15.44
C ASP A 367 -11.48 -19.18 -16.58
N SER A 368 -10.67 -18.15 -16.26
CA SER A 368 -9.93 -17.37 -17.26
C SER A 368 -8.61 -18.02 -17.68
N LEU A 369 -8.15 -19.06 -16.98
CA LEU A 369 -6.99 -19.85 -17.43
C LEU A 369 -7.48 -20.87 -18.44
N VAL A 370 -7.03 -20.76 -19.69
CA VAL A 370 -7.34 -21.76 -20.72
C VAL A 370 -6.27 -22.86 -20.77
N ASP A 371 -6.57 -23.94 -21.49
CA ASP A 371 -5.61 -24.99 -21.81
C ASP A 371 -4.31 -24.37 -22.35
N GLU A 372 -3.16 -24.92 -21.97
CA GLU A 372 -1.80 -24.39 -22.24
C GLU A 372 -1.30 -23.27 -21.30
N GLY A 373 -2.03 -22.91 -20.24
CA GLY A 373 -1.51 -22.03 -19.19
C GLY A 373 -1.43 -20.56 -19.60
N VAL A 374 -2.38 -20.10 -20.41
CA VAL A 374 -2.49 -18.71 -20.87
C VAL A 374 -3.76 -18.07 -20.33
N TRP A 375 -3.66 -16.83 -19.83
CA TRP A 375 -4.80 -16.10 -19.29
C TRP A 375 -5.65 -15.42 -20.37
N GLN A 376 -6.97 -15.56 -20.28
CA GLN A 376 -7.98 -14.88 -21.08
C GLN A 376 -8.98 -14.11 -20.21
N PHE A 377 -8.56 -12.95 -19.71
CA PHE A 377 -9.30 -12.20 -18.68
C PHE A 377 -10.56 -11.47 -19.14
N LYS A 378 -10.95 -11.52 -20.42
CA LYS A 378 -12.09 -10.73 -20.92
C LYS A 378 -13.38 -10.94 -20.12
N ALA A 379 -13.64 -12.16 -19.66
CA ALA A 379 -14.80 -12.47 -18.81
C ALA A 379 -14.57 -12.02 -17.35
N PHE A 380 -13.40 -12.32 -16.79
CA PHE A 380 -13.02 -11.94 -15.43
C PHE A 380 -13.01 -10.43 -15.19
N ASP A 381 -12.61 -9.63 -16.19
CA ASP A 381 -12.56 -8.17 -16.09
C ASP A 381 -13.89 -7.55 -15.69
N LYS A 382 -14.98 -8.13 -16.20
CA LYS A 382 -16.30 -7.66 -15.83
C LYS A 382 -16.53 -7.87 -14.33
N SER A 383 -16.27 -9.07 -13.82
CA SER A 383 -16.40 -9.38 -12.40
C SER A 383 -15.47 -8.51 -11.55
N LEU A 384 -14.23 -8.28 -12.00
CA LEU A 384 -13.25 -7.45 -11.30
C LEU A 384 -13.68 -5.98 -11.23
N HIS A 385 -14.16 -5.39 -12.34
CA HIS A 385 -14.60 -3.99 -12.39
C HIS A 385 -15.94 -3.76 -11.69
N GLU A 386 -16.79 -4.78 -11.58
CA GLU A 386 -18.06 -4.71 -10.85
C GLU A 386 -17.89 -5.01 -9.34
N PHE A 387 -16.71 -5.43 -8.90
CA PHE A 387 -16.44 -5.70 -7.48
C PHE A 387 -16.20 -4.40 -6.71
N ASN A 388 -17.03 -4.17 -5.69
CA ASN A 388 -17.12 -2.90 -4.97
C ASN A 388 -16.71 -2.99 -3.49
N TYR A 389 -16.15 -4.11 -3.04
CA TYR A 389 -15.90 -4.40 -1.62
C TYR A 389 -14.40 -4.47 -1.29
N TRP A 390 -13.64 -3.45 -1.72
CA TRP A 390 -12.21 -3.32 -1.36
C TRP A 390 -12.01 -2.73 0.05
N HIS A 391 -12.97 -1.93 0.53
CA HIS A 391 -13.03 -1.43 1.89
C HIS A 391 -13.38 -2.56 2.87
N TYR A 392 -12.89 -2.46 4.11
CA TYR A 392 -13.16 -3.45 5.15
C TYR A 392 -13.06 -2.83 6.55
N GLU A 393 -13.56 -3.57 7.53
CA GLU A 393 -13.56 -3.15 8.93
C GLU A 393 -13.01 -4.25 9.82
N LEU A 394 -12.46 -3.84 10.97
CA LEU A 394 -12.08 -4.72 12.07
C LEU A 394 -12.89 -4.34 13.30
N THR A 395 -13.50 -5.32 13.95
CA THR A 395 -14.31 -5.12 15.16
C THR A 395 -13.47 -5.06 16.43
N THR A 396 -12.28 -4.48 16.34
CA THR A 396 -11.39 -4.22 17.47
C THR A 396 -11.90 -3.05 18.31
N THR A 397 -11.25 -2.77 19.43
CA THR A 397 -11.46 -1.56 20.24
C THR A 397 -10.15 -0.77 20.34
N PRO A 398 -10.02 0.41 19.69
CA PRO A 398 -11.00 1.07 18.82
C PRO A 398 -11.33 0.30 17.56
N LYS A 399 -12.50 0.57 16.97
CA LYS A 399 -12.90 -0.02 15.67
C LYS A 399 -11.98 0.53 14.58
N VAL A 400 -11.58 -0.32 13.63
CA VAL A 400 -10.78 0.11 12.45
C VAL A 400 -11.66 0.07 11.21
N VAL A 401 -11.69 1.17 10.46
CA VAL A 401 -12.42 1.33 9.20
C VAL A 401 -11.43 1.67 8.10
N VAL A 402 -11.21 0.76 7.17
CA VAL A 402 -10.30 0.96 6.03
C VAL A 402 -11.13 1.34 4.81
N LEU A 403 -10.84 2.52 4.25
CA LEU A 403 -11.58 3.09 3.14
C LEU A 403 -11.11 2.54 1.79
N ASP A 404 -11.91 2.77 0.76
CA ASP A 404 -11.51 2.63 -0.63
C ASP A 404 -11.80 3.94 -1.36
N THR A 405 -10.76 4.78 -1.47
CA THR A 405 -10.84 6.11 -2.07
C THR A 405 -10.31 6.14 -3.50
N ARG A 406 -9.89 5.01 -4.08
CA ARG A 406 -9.41 4.94 -5.48
C ARG A 406 -10.51 4.43 -6.41
N THR A 407 -11.35 3.47 -6.00
CA THR A 407 -12.41 2.95 -6.88
C THR A 407 -13.78 3.61 -6.67
N HIS A 408 -14.02 4.23 -5.51
CA HIS A 408 -15.28 4.95 -5.19
C HIS A 408 -15.16 6.46 -5.27
N ARG A 409 -14.32 6.98 -6.16
CA ARG A 409 -14.16 8.43 -6.35
C ARG A 409 -15.43 9.06 -6.91
N TRP A 410 -15.81 10.20 -6.36
CA TRP A 410 -16.85 11.05 -6.92
C TRP A 410 -16.33 11.76 -8.18
N ARG A 411 -17.03 11.59 -9.30
CA ARG A 411 -16.63 12.19 -10.59
C ARG A 411 -17.17 13.61 -10.75
N ASN A 412 -16.30 14.54 -11.16
CA ASN A 412 -16.73 15.88 -11.51
C ASN A 412 -17.47 15.89 -12.86
N GLU A 413 -18.79 16.05 -12.81
CA GLU A 413 -19.65 16.08 -14.00
C GLU A 413 -19.56 17.39 -14.80
N SER A 414 -19.00 18.45 -14.20
CA SER A 414 -18.92 19.78 -14.83
C SER A 414 -17.59 20.04 -15.54
N ASN A 415 -16.48 19.55 -14.98
CA ASN A 415 -15.14 19.64 -15.56
C ASN A 415 -14.39 18.32 -15.37
N PHE A 416 -14.27 17.56 -16.46
CA PHE A 416 -13.68 16.21 -16.45
C PHE A 416 -12.17 16.20 -16.20
N ASN A 417 -11.51 17.35 -16.29
CA ASN A 417 -10.07 17.49 -16.04
C ASN A 417 -9.76 17.99 -14.61
N GLU A 418 -10.79 18.28 -13.80
CA GLU A 418 -10.61 18.56 -12.39
C GLU A 418 -10.50 17.25 -11.59
N PRO A 419 -9.69 17.24 -10.51
CA PRO A 419 -9.58 16.08 -9.62
C PRO A 419 -10.95 15.63 -9.10
N SER A 420 -11.18 14.32 -9.16
CA SER A 420 -12.35 13.66 -8.59
C SER A 420 -12.31 13.74 -7.05
N GLY A 421 -13.49 13.76 -6.42
CA GLY A 421 -13.59 13.68 -4.95
C GLY A 421 -13.25 12.28 -4.45
N LEU A 422 -12.63 12.15 -3.28
CA LEU A 422 -12.08 10.87 -2.81
C LEU A 422 -13.12 9.81 -2.43
N LEU A 423 -14.33 10.20 -2.06
CA LEU A 423 -15.45 9.28 -1.83
C LEU A 423 -16.75 9.83 -2.42
N ASP A 424 -17.55 8.93 -2.97
CA ASP A 424 -18.94 9.19 -3.33
C ASP A 424 -19.87 9.30 -2.10
N TRP A 425 -21.10 9.76 -2.35
CA TRP A 425 -22.11 9.96 -1.31
C TRP A 425 -22.56 8.69 -0.60
N ALA A 426 -22.58 7.55 -1.31
CA ALA A 426 -23.00 6.29 -0.72
C ALA A 426 -21.93 5.79 0.27
N ARG A 427 -20.66 5.80 -0.13
CA ARG A 427 -19.54 5.42 0.76
C ARG A 427 -19.40 6.36 1.96
N LEU A 428 -19.67 7.66 1.80
CA LEU A 428 -19.71 8.60 2.93
C LEU A 428 -20.85 8.29 3.91
N THR A 429 -21.98 7.78 3.42
CA THR A 429 -23.10 7.38 4.26
C THR A 429 -22.78 6.08 5.01
N ASP A 430 -22.19 5.10 4.32
CA ASP A 430 -21.72 3.86 4.93
C ASP A 430 -20.66 4.16 6.01
N LEU A 431 -19.71 5.06 5.73
CA LEU A 431 -18.75 5.52 6.74
C LEU A 431 -19.43 6.17 7.94
N GLU A 432 -20.39 7.07 7.72
CA GLU A 432 -21.15 7.70 8.81
C GLU A 432 -21.82 6.64 9.69
N GLU A 433 -22.50 5.65 9.10
CA GLU A 433 -23.11 4.54 9.84
C GLU A 433 -22.08 3.74 10.65
N SER A 434 -20.90 3.47 10.06
CA SER A 434 -19.82 2.75 10.73
C SER A 434 -19.19 3.50 11.90
N LEU A 435 -19.27 4.84 11.88
CA LEU A 435 -18.80 5.71 12.97
C LEU A 435 -19.81 5.85 14.10
N LEU A 436 -21.11 5.71 13.82
CA LEU A 436 -22.14 5.81 14.86
C LEU A 436 -21.91 4.76 15.95
N SER A 437 -22.29 5.09 17.18
CA SER A 437 -22.28 4.20 18.35
C SER A 437 -20.91 3.69 18.82
N HIS A 438 -19.81 4.25 18.32
CA HIS A 438 -18.45 3.96 18.80
C HIS A 438 -17.86 5.20 19.48
N GLU A 439 -17.21 5.02 20.63
CA GLU A 439 -16.54 6.13 21.33
C GLU A 439 -15.21 6.51 20.67
N GLN A 440 -14.52 5.53 20.09
CA GLN A 440 -13.23 5.68 19.42
C GLN A 440 -13.20 4.90 18.10
N VAL A 441 -12.66 5.52 17.05
CA VAL A 441 -12.48 4.88 15.74
C VAL A 441 -11.13 5.24 15.12
N ILE A 442 -10.54 4.28 14.42
CA ILE A 442 -9.39 4.47 13.53
C ILE A 442 -9.88 4.36 12.08
N ILE A 443 -9.66 5.40 11.29
CA ILE A 443 -9.94 5.44 9.85
C ILE A 443 -8.61 5.33 9.12
N VAL A 444 -8.53 4.46 8.11
CA VAL A 444 -7.36 4.35 7.24
C VAL A 444 -7.72 4.84 5.85
N SER A 445 -6.96 5.81 5.35
CA SER A 445 -7.10 6.46 4.04
C SER A 445 -5.73 6.51 3.38
N PRO A 446 -5.59 6.31 2.06
CA PRO A 446 -4.28 6.33 1.42
C PRO A 446 -3.68 7.73 1.49
N ALA A 447 -4.41 8.76 1.06
CA ALA A 447 -3.98 10.14 1.20
C ALA A 447 -4.51 10.85 2.47
N PRO A 448 -3.80 11.88 2.99
CA PRO A 448 -4.21 12.62 4.18
C PRO A 448 -5.50 13.44 4.01
N VAL A 449 -6.41 13.35 4.99
CA VAL A 449 -7.62 14.19 5.07
C VAL A 449 -7.27 15.63 5.45
N PHE A 450 -6.41 15.77 6.46
CA PHE A 450 -5.95 17.05 6.97
C PHE A 450 -4.46 17.24 6.63
N GLY A 451 -4.15 17.48 5.36
CA GLY A 451 -2.78 17.78 4.90
C GLY A 451 -2.36 19.24 5.05
N VAL A 452 -1.09 19.51 4.71
CA VAL A 452 -0.48 20.85 4.64
C VAL A 452 -1.24 21.70 3.61
N LYS A 453 -1.70 22.90 4.03
CA LYS A 453 -2.60 23.76 3.25
C LYS A 453 -1.95 24.38 1.99
N SER A 454 -0.66 24.19 1.79
CA SER A 454 0.14 24.84 0.76
C SER A 454 0.24 24.01 -0.53
N ILE A 455 -0.89 23.53 -1.05
CA ILE A 455 -0.95 22.74 -2.31
C ILE A 455 -0.33 23.53 -3.47
N GLU A 456 -0.61 24.84 -3.55
CA GLU A 456 -0.02 25.74 -4.55
C GLU A 456 1.49 25.97 -4.35
N ALA A 457 2.01 25.90 -3.12
CA ALA A 457 3.45 26.02 -2.86
C ALA A 457 4.21 24.73 -3.19
N ILE A 458 3.60 23.57 -2.93
CA ILE A 458 4.07 22.27 -3.40
C ILE A 458 4.16 22.33 -4.94
N GLN A 459 3.06 22.68 -5.62
CA GLN A 459 3.01 22.81 -7.08
C GLN A 459 3.99 23.84 -7.68
N ALA A 460 4.10 25.05 -7.10
CA ALA A 460 4.95 26.12 -7.61
C ALA A 460 6.45 25.83 -7.47
N MET A 461 6.87 25.13 -6.41
CA MET A 461 8.30 24.83 -6.19
C MET A 461 8.80 23.68 -7.07
N PHE A 462 7.98 22.69 -7.39
CA PHE A 462 8.36 21.59 -8.28
C PHE A 462 8.58 22.05 -9.73
N ASN A 463 7.79 23.03 -10.19
CA ASN A 463 8.03 23.70 -11.48
C ASN A 463 9.41 24.39 -11.56
N MET A 464 10.00 24.81 -10.43
CA MET A 464 11.34 25.44 -10.39
C MET A 464 12.50 24.43 -10.46
N CYS A 465 12.30 23.16 -10.08
CA CYS A 465 13.37 22.15 -10.03
C CYS A 465 13.45 21.25 -11.28
N GLY A 466 12.59 21.46 -12.29
CA GLY A 466 12.58 20.66 -13.53
C GLY A 466 12.20 19.19 -13.32
N GLN A 467 11.61 18.87 -12.16
CA GLN A 467 11.02 17.58 -11.81
C GLN A 467 9.51 17.86 -11.64
N PRO A 468 8.65 17.46 -12.60
CA PRO A 468 7.21 17.55 -12.43
C PRO A 468 6.79 16.70 -11.22
N LEU A 469 5.69 17.06 -10.56
CA LEU A 469 5.24 16.41 -9.33
C LEU A 469 5.11 14.87 -9.44
N MET A 470 5.43 14.22 -8.32
CA MET A 470 4.86 12.97 -7.79
C MET A 470 4.33 13.29 -6.37
N VAL A 471 3.35 14.21 -6.28
CA VAL A 471 2.59 14.47 -5.04
C VAL A 471 1.16 14.68 -5.48
N ASP A 472 0.34 13.66 -5.33
CA ASP A 472 -1.01 13.73 -5.88
C ASP A 472 -1.81 14.85 -5.23
N VAL A 473 -2.65 15.49 -6.04
CA VAL A 473 -3.66 16.45 -5.56
C VAL A 473 -4.85 15.66 -5.01
N GLU A 474 -4.59 14.76 -4.07
CA GLU A 474 -5.54 13.92 -3.32
C GLU A 474 -6.25 14.75 -2.23
N ASN A 475 -6.68 15.95 -2.57
CA ASN A 475 -7.24 16.80 -1.56
C ASN A 475 -8.68 16.36 -1.30
N TRP A 476 -8.96 15.81 -0.11
CA TRP A 476 -10.33 15.63 0.39
C TRP A 476 -11.18 16.90 0.23
N MET A 477 -10.55 18.09 0.24
CA MET A 477 -11.20 19.38 0.05
C MET A 477 -11.38 19.82 -1.42
N ALA A 478 -10.96 19.02 -2.40
CA ALA A 478 -11.12 19.34 -3.83
C ALA A 478 -12.61 19.45 -4.23
N HIS A 479 -13.48 18.69 -3.57
CA HIS A 479 -14.93 18.74 -3.78
C HIS A 479 -15.67 19.22 -2.52
N GLU A 480 -16.38 20.35 -2.63
CA GLU A 480 -17.03 21.01 -1.48
C GLU A 480 -18.11 20.15 -0.81
N GLY A 481 -18.85 19.33 -1.57
CA GLY A 481 -19.97 18.55 -1.04
C GLY A 481 -19.53 17.37 -0.17
N SER A 482 -18.57 16.58 -0.64
CA SER A 482 -18.05 15.39 0.06
C SER A 482 -17.22 15.80 1.27
N ALA A 483 -16.37 16.82 1.13
CA ALA A 483 -15.62 17.40 2.24
C ALA A 483 -16.55 17.91 3.34
N LYS A 484 -17.59 18.66 2.97
CA LYS A 484 -18.57 19.18 3.92
C LYS A 484 -19.31 18.06 4.63
N LYS A 485 -19.76 17.02 3.92
CA LYS A 485 -20.44 15.88 4.53
C LYS A 485 -19.56 15.15 5.53
N LEU A 486 -18.30 14.86 5.19
CA LEU A 486 -17.35 14.22 6.10
C LEU A 486 -17.11 15.08 7.36
N LEU A 487 -16.87 16.38 7.18
CA LEU A 487 -16.66 17.30 8.29
C LEU A 487 -17.92 17.45 9.15
N ASP A 488 -19.10 17.49 8.54
CA ASP A 488 -20.37 17.55 9.27
C ASP A 488 -20.61 16.25 10.05
N THR A 489 -20.27 15.09 9.49
CA THR A 489 -20.28 13.80 10.20
C THR A 489 -19.42 13.87 11.46
N PHE A 490 -18.15 14.28 11.35
CA PHE A 490 -17.26 14.42 12.52
C PHE A 490 -17.69 15.47 13.55
N ARG A 491 -18.67 16.33 13.24
CA ARG A 491 -19.17 17.38 14.14
C ARG A 491 -20.46 16.98 14.85
N ARG A 492 -21.05 15.84 14.51
CA ARG A 492 -22.26 15.34 15.16
C ARG A 492 -21.93 14.89 16.58
N THR A 493 -22.96 14.87 17.43
CA THR A 493 -22.81 14.48 18.84
C THR A 493 -22.86 12.98 19.06
N ASP A 494 -23.31 12.22 18.06
CA ASP A 494 -23.46 10.76 18.06
C ASP A 494 -22.31 10.03 17.34
N THR A 495 -21.25 10.76 16.99
CA THR A 495 -20.00 10.24 16.42
C THR A 495 -18.89 10.13 17.47
N PRO A 496 -17.79 9.42 17.17
CA PRO A 496 -16.73 9.13 18.14
C PRO A 496 -16.09 10.38 18.74
N ASN A 497 -15.80 10.32 20.04
CA ASN A 497 -15.08 11.38 20.76
C ASN A 497 -13.61 11.44 20.32
N GLU A 498 -13.01 10.30 20.00
CA GLU A 498 -11.63 10.19 19.52
C GLU A 498 -11.62 9.52 18.14
N THR A 499 -11.10 10.22 17.13
CA THR A 499 -10.94 9.67 15.77
C THR A 499 -9.48 9.77 15.34
N LEU A 500 -8.85 8.64 15.04
CA LEU A 500 -7.51 8.61 14.44
C LEU A 500 -7.63 8.38 12.94
N ILE A 501 -7.03 9.23 12.13
CA ILE A 501 -6.99 9.10 10.68
C ILE A 501 -5.54 8.77 10.30
N LEU A 502 -5.33 7.54 9.84
CA LEU A 502 -4.03 7.05 9.39
C LEU A 502 -3.90 7.25 7.89
N SER A 503 -2.80 7.85 7.45
CA SER A 503 -2.57 8.12 6.02
C SER A 503 -1.12 8.02 5.54
N GLY A 504 -0.98 7.96 4.23
CA GLY A 504 0.24 7.75 3.44
C GLY A 504 0.37 8.74 2.27
N ASP A 505 0.91 8.25 1.15
CA ASP A 505 0.98 8.90 -0.18
C ASP A 505 1.61 10.31 -0.29
N VAL A 506 2.53 10.66 0.61
CA VAL A 506 3.20 11.98 0.58
C VAL A 506 4.72 11.92 0.78
N HIS A 507 5.28 10.75 1.06
CA HIS A 507 6.72 10.50 1.27
C HIS A 507 7.38 11.24 2.44
N TYR A 508 6.57 11.81 3.36
CA TYR A 508 7.02 12.34 4.64
C TYR A 508 5.99 12.04 5.75
N SER A 509 6.42 12.19 7.00
CA SER A 509 5.60 11.91 8.18
C SER A 509 5.22 13.18 8.94
N PHE A 510 4.02 13.22 9.53
CA PHE A 510 3.54 14.33 10.36
C PHE A 510 2.41 13.92 11.31
N CYS A 511 2.15 14.76 12.32
CA CYS A 511 1.08 14.57 13.30
C CYS A 511 0.32 15.90 13.49
N PHE A 512 -0.96 15.92 13.15
CA PHE A 512 -1.84 17.06 13.42
C PHE A 512 -3.01 16.63 14.29
N SER A 513 -3.47 17.52 15.17
CA SER A 513 -4.77 17.40 15.83
C SER A 513 -5.75 18.40 15.23
N VAL A 514 -7.02 18.03 15.21
CA VAL A 514 -8.10 18.84 14.67
C VAL A 514 -9.22 18.88 15.69
N GLN A 515 -9.61 20.09 16.07
CA GLN A 515 -10.66 20.33 17.05
C GLN A 515 -11.75 21.24 16.48
N LYS A 516 -12.95 21.13 17.02
CA LYS A 516 -14.05 22.03 16.67
C LYS A 516 -13.79 23.41 17.27
N ARG A 517 -13.86 24.46 16.45
CA ARG A 517 -13.62 25.84 16.91
C ARG A 517 -14.74 26.41 17.80
N PHE A 518 -15.95 25.86 17.72
CA PHE A 518 -17.14 26.34 18.43
C PHE A 518 -18.06 25.18 18.88
N GLY A 519 -18.39 25.08 20.17
CA GLY A 519 -19.38 24.15 20.75
C GLY A 519 -18.82 23.23 21.84
N ASP A 520 -19.71 22.59 22.62
CA ASP A 520 -19.38 21.89 23.87
C ASP A 520 -19.01 20.39 23.71
N HIS A 521 -18.80 19.90 22.48
CA HIS A 521 -18.53 18.48 22.24
C HIS A 521 -17.02 18.26 21.99
N PRO A 522 -16.33 17.48 22.84
CA PRO A 522 -14.90 17.22 22.71
C PRO A 522 -14.63 16.13 21.66
N ASN A 523 -14.79 16.47 20.37
CA ASN A 523 -14.31 15.62 19.27
C ASN A 523 -12.83 15.91 19.00
N ARG A 524 -11.96 14.97 19.38
CA ARG A 524 -10.51 14.98 19.10
C ARG A 524 -10.25 14.13 17.87
N ILE A 525 -9.84 14.79 16.79
CA ILE A 525 -9.46 14.11 15.55
C ILE A 525 -7.96 14.24 15.38
N TRP A 526 -7.27 13.14 15.11
CA TRP A 526 -5.84 13.11 14.84
C TRP A 526 -5.60 12.69 13.41
N GLN A 527 -4.79 13.45 12.68
CA GLN A 527 -4.23 13.04 11.40
C GLN A 527 -2.80 12.57 11.65
N LEU A 528 -2.60 11.25 11.54
CA LEU A 528 -1.32 10.58 11.72
C LEU A 528 -0.84 10.09 10.37
N THR A 529 0.20 10.72 9.83
CA THR A 529 0.74 10.36 8.52
C THR A 529 2.14 9.81 8.69
N ALA A 530 2.37 8.62 8.13
CA ALA A 530 3.66 7.95 8.10
C ALA A 530 3.92 7.40 6.69
N SER A 531 4.40 8.28 5.82
CA SER A 531 4.56 7.97 4.40
C SER A 531 6.04 7.95 4.06
N GLY A 532 6.57 6.79 3.69
CA GLY A 532 7.99 6.61 3.41
C GLY A 532 8.61 5.41 4.13
N ILE A 533 7.99 4.23 4.07
CA ILE A 533 8.59 3.00 4.60
C ILE A 533 9.96 2.75 3.99
N LYS A 534 10.11 3.06 2.70
CA LYS A 534 11.38 3.04 1.98
C LYS A 534 11.37 4.14 0.91
N ASN A 535 11.11 5.37 1.35
CA ASN A 535 11.10 6.55 0.49
C ASN A 535 11.43 7.79 1.34
N GLU A 536 11.94 8.86 0.72
CA GLU A 536 12.23 10.10 1.42
C GLU A 536 11.81 11.31 0.59
N PHE A 537 11.19 12.29 1.23
CA PHE A 537 10.93 13.57 0.59
C PHE A 537 12.21 14.43 0.54
N PRO A 538 12.51 15.15 -0.55
CA PRO A 538 13.72 15.96 -0.65
C PRO A 538 13.86 16.97 0.49
N ARG A 539 14.89 16.82 1.33
CA ARG A 539 15.13 17.63 2.55
C ARG A 539 15.18 19.14 2.33
N LYS A 540 15.66 19.60 1.18
CA LYS A 540 15.66 21.04 0.87
C LYS A 540 14.24 21.56 0.69
N LEU A 541 13.36 20.76 0.11
CA LEU A 541 12.00 21.12 -0.21
C LEU A 541 11.12 21.08 1.04
N ILE A 542 11.27 20.06 1.88
CA ILE A 542 10.53 19.95 3.16
C ILE A 542 10.81 21.16 4.07
N ASN A 543 12.07 21.62 4.14
CA ASN A 543 12.43 22.79 4.92
C ASN A 543 11.80 24.09 4.40
N VAL A 544 11.52 24.18 3.09
CA VAL A 544 10.80 25.32 2.52
C VAL A 544 9.31 25.18 2.80
N LEU A 545 8.74 23.98 2.69
CA LEU A 545 7.35 23.71 3.04
C LEU A 545 7.07 24.05 4.51
N ASP A 546 7.90 23.58 5.44
CA ASP A 546 7.80 23.91 6.88
C ASP A 546 7.80 25.41 7.13
N LYS A 547 8.70 26.15 6.46
CA LYS A 547 8.78 27.61 6.58
C LYS A 547 7.58 28.32 5.98
N LEU A 548 7.15 27.93 4.78
CA LEU A 548 6.00 28.55 4.12
C LEU A 548 4.72 28.27 4.89
N ASP A 549 4.54 27.05 5.36
CA ASP A 549 3.34 26.61 6.07
C ASP A 549 3.24 27.23 7.48
N SER A 550 4.37 27.41 8.18
CA SER A 550 4.42 28.16 9.44
C SER A 550 4.13 29.65 9.27
N ILE A 551 4.60 30.27 8.18
CA ILE A 551 4.36 31.70 7.88
C ILE A 551 2.92 31.94 7.40
N LEU A 552 2.43 31.13 6.45
CA LEU A 552 1.14 31.35 5.79
C LEU A 552 -0.04 30.86 6.62
N TYR A 553 0.14 29.87 7.49
CA TYR A 553 -0.97 29.22 8.20
C TYR A 553 -0.76 29.10 9.71
N GLY A 554 0.22 29.80 10.28
CA GLY A 554 0.34 29.94 11.73
C GLY A 554 -0.95 30.49 12.38
N PRO A 555 -1.15 30.26 13.70
CA PRO A 555 -2.41 30.58 14.40
C PRO A 555 -2.86 32.04 14.28
N LYS A 556 -1.92 32.97 14.02
CA LYS A 556 -2.19 34.41 13.81
C LYS A 556 -2.32 34.83 12.34
N SER A 557 -2.27 33.91 11.39
CA SER A 557 -2.33 34.25 9.97
C SER A 557 -3.73 34.72 9.55
N PRO A 558 -3.87 35.86 8.85
CA PRO A 558 -5.15 36.34 8.31
C PRO A 558 -5.74 35.39 7.26
N LEU A 559 -4.94 34.50 6.64
CA LEU A 559 -5.42 33.52 5.67
C LEU A 559 -6.33 32.45 6.30
N ASN A 560 -6.14 32.12 7.58
CA ASN A 560 -7.01 31.19 8.31
C ASN A 560 -8.47 31.69 8.39
N PHE A 561 -8.70 33.01 8.25
CA PHE A 561 -10.04 33.60 8.23
C PHE A 561 -10.79 33.38 6.90
N PHE A 562 -10.07 33.14 5.80
CA PHE A 562 -10.63 32.97 4.46
C PHE A 562 -10.69 31.52 3.97
N THR A 563 -10.09 30.57 4.71
CA THR A 563 -10.15 29.15 4.34
C THR A 563 -11.49 28.51 4.73
N LYS A 564 -12.02 27.66 3.84
CA LYS A 564 -13.30 26.91 3.97
C LYS A 564 -13.40 25.98 5.20
N ARG A 565 -12.32 25.88 6.00
CA ARG A 565 -12.24 25.14 7.28
C ARG A 565 -12.49 26.03 8.52
N TRP A 566 -13.08 27.22 8.37
CA TRP A 566 -13.23 28.21 9.46
C TRP A 566 -13.82 27.67 10.78
N HIS A 567 -14.58 26.58 10.74
CA HIS A 567 -15.18 25.91 11.89
C HIS A 567 -14.31 24.84 12.59
N MET A 568 -13.13 24.50 12.05
CA MET A 568 -12.19 23.51 12.61
C MET A 568 -10.81 24.17 12.82
N GLU A 569 -10.26 24.02 14.02
CA GLU A 569 -8.90 24.41 14.37
C GLU A 569 -7.97 23.22 14.10
N VAL A 570 -6.85 23.45 13.41
CA VAL A 570 -5.87 22.42 13.05
C VAL A 570 -4.55 22.80 13.71
N ASP A 571 -4.14 21.99 14.67
CA ASP A 571 -2.94 22.17 15.45
C ASP A 571 -1.87 21.19 14.97
N LYS A 572 -0.65 21.69 14.84
CA LYS A 572 0.48 20.89 14.34
C LYS A 572 1.36 20.51 15.52
N HIS A 573 1.78 19.25 15.56
CA HIS A 573 2.63 18.73 16.63
C HIS A 573 4.07 18.67 16.16
N GLN A 574 4.99 19.13 17.00
CA GLN A 574 6.43 19.09 16.73
C GLN A 574 7.04 17.78 17.23
N THR A 575 8.20 17.41 16.69
CA THR A 575 9.02 16.34 17.26
C THR A 575 9.69 16.77 18.58
N ILE A 576 9.85 15.84 19.52
CA ILE A 576 10.51 16.07 20.82
C ILE A 576 12.04 16.28 20.68
N ASP A 577 12.66 15.71 19.64
CA ASP A 577 14.11 15.73 19.43
C ASP A 577 14.72 17.11 19.06
N GLU A 578 16.06 17.19 19.12
CA GLU A 578 16.83 18.40 18.78
C GLU A 578 16.53 18.88 17.35
N GLY A 579 15.83 20.02 17.25
CA GLY A 579 15.51 20.68 15.99
C GLY A 579 14.03 20.95 15.75
N GLN A 580 13.13 20.38 16.59
CA GLN A 580 11.67 20.64 16.60
C GLN A 580 11.07 20.82 15.20
N LYS A 581 10.81 19.70 14.50
CA LYS A 581 10.24 19.70 13.16
C LYS A 581 8.75 19.35 13.19
N TYR A 582 7.98 19.91 12.26
CA TYR A 582 6.58 19.52 12.05
C TYR A 582 6.46 18.41 11.00
N LEU A 583 7.39 18.36 10.05
CA LEU A 583 7.45 17.36 9.00
C LEU A 583 8.77 16.58 9.07
N VAL A 584 8.69 15.26 8.96
CA VAL A 584 9.85 14.36 9.00
C VAL A 584 10.01 13.70 7.62
N SER A 585 11.11 14.01 6.92
CA SER A 585 11.39 13.49 5.57
C SER A 585 12.00 12.10 5.55
N ASP A 586 12.61 11.68 6.65
CA ASP A 586 13.40 10.46 6.72
C ASP A 586 12.48 9.22 6.65
N SER A 587 12.99 8.16 6.02
CA SER A 587 12.26 6.90 5.89
C SER A 587 11.83 6.38 7.26
N ALA A 588 10.54 6.05 7.40
CA ALA A 588 9.95 5.63 8.67
C ALA A 588 8.68 4.79 8.50
N ILE A 589 8.40 4.01 9.54
CA ILE A 589 7.07 3.44 9.81
C ILE A 589 6.63 3.94 11.20
N SER A 590 5.36 4.31 11.37
CA SER A 590 4.91 4.77 12.68
C SER A 590 4.57 3.65 13.64
N LEU A 591 4.81 3.90 14.91
CA LEU A 591 4.33 3.16 16.05
C LEU A 591 3.32 4.04 16.80
N ILE A 592 2.07 3.61 16.79
CA ILE A 592 0.94 4.28 17.43
C ILE A 592 0.64 3.51 18.71
N THR A 593 0.78 4.17 19.86
CA THR A 593 0.42 3.60 21.16
C THR A 593 -0.90 4.21 21.63
N LEU A 594 -1.80 3.34 22.08
CA LEU A 594 -3.12 3.68 22.58
C LEU A 594 -3.27 3.29 24.04
N GLU A 595 -3.84 4.18 24.84
CA GLU A 595 -4.24 3.91 26.22
C GLU A 595 -5.74 4.10 26.36
N GLN A 596 -6.44 3.04 26.77
CA GLN A 596 -7.91 3.03 26.86
C GLN A 596 -8.60 3.46 25.55
N GLY A 597 -7.96 3.18 24.41
CA GLY A 597 -8.44 3.53 23.07
C GLY A 597 -8.15 4.96 22.61
N ASN A 598 -7.54 5.79 23.45
CA ASN A 598 -7.10 7.14 23.09
C ASN A 598 -5.64 7.14 22.67
N LEU A 599 -5.24 8.06 21.77
CA LEU A 599 -3.85 8.23 21.38
C LEU A 599 -3.02 8.67 22.59
N SER A 600 -2.03 7.86 22.97
CA SER A 600 -1.09 8.19 24.06
C SER A 600 0.28 8.58 23.54
N ARG A 601 0.77 7.91 22.48
CA ARG A 601 2.08 8.20 21.87
C ARG A 601 2.05 7.97 20.37
N TYR A 602 2.81 8.80 19.66
CA TYR A 602 3.03 8.66 18.22
C TYR A 602 4.52 8.78 17.90
N GLN A 603 5.12 7.65 17.56
CA GLN A 603 6.53 7.52 17.26
C GLN A 603 6.75 7.09 15.81
N LEU A 604 7.92 7.41 15.26
CA LEU A 604 8.43 6.96 13.98
C LEU A 604 9.62 6.05 14.24
N ILE A 605 9.57 4.84 13.70
CA ILE A 605 10.70 3.90 13.66
C ILE A 605 11.38 4.05 12.31
N HIS A 606 12.61 4.57 12.32
CA HIS A 606 13.37 4.83 11.11
C HIS A 606 14.10 3.59 10.58
N GLY A 607 14.47 3.59 9.31
CA GLY A 607 15.14 2.47 8.64
C GLY A 607 16.52 2.06 9.22
N ASP A 608 17.16 2.93 10.01
CA ASP A 608 18.39 2.64 10.77
C ASP A 608 18.12 2.22 12.23
N GLY A 609 16.86 2.24 12.67
CA GLY A 609 16.39 1.84 14.00
C GLY A 609 16.25 2.96 15.03
N HIS A 610 16.59 4.22 14.71
CA HIS A 610 16.31 5.32 15.65
C HIS A 610 14.81 5.63 15.72
N LEU A 611 14.41 6.26 16.82
CA LEU A 611 13.02 6.66 17.08
C LEU A 611 12.91 8.18 17.07
N THR A 612 11.87 8.70 16.45
CA THR A 612 11.45 10.10 16.59
C THR A 612 10.03 10.13 17.12
N GLU A 613 9.76 10.99 18.11
CA GLU A 613 8.44 11.08 18.75
C GLU A 613 7.84 12.47 18.57
N PHE A 614 6.53 12.53 18.31
CA PHE A 614 5.78 13.77 18.25
C PHE A 614 5.23 14.14 19.64
N ASP A 615 5.32 15.42 19.98
CA ASP A 615 4.78 15.99 21.22
C ASP A 615 3.26 16.18 21.11
N LEU A 616 2.51 15.37 21.85
CA LEU A 616 1.05 15.39 21.86
C LEU A 616 0.45 16.34 22.91
N GLU A 617 1.26 16.84 23.85
CA GLU A 617 0.80 17.66 24.98
C GLU A 617 0.76 19.16 24.64
N HIS A 618 1.49 19.60 23.61
CA HIS A 618 1.62 21.01 23.24
C HIS A 618 0.72 21.43 22.07
N ASN A 619 -0.20 22.37 22.35
CA ASN A 619 -0.25 23.71 21.74
C ASN A 619 -0.99 24.71 22.64
#